data_AF-A0A8C2IWK4-F1
#
_entry.id   AF-A0A8C2IWK4-F1
#
_cell.length_a   1.000
_cell.length_b   1.000
_cell.length_c   1.000
_cell.angle_alpha   90.00
_cell.angle_beta   90.00
_cell.angle_gamma   90.00
#
_symmetry.space_group_name_H-M   'P 1'
#
loop_
_entity.id
_entity.type
_entity.pdbx_description
1 polymer ?
#
loop_
_entity_poly.entity_id
_entity_poly.type
_entity_poly.pdbx_seq_one_letter_code
_entity_poly.pdbx_strand_id
1 'polypeptide(L)'
;MTISLSSTLPNMISCVFRSLVCVTTWVSSAISHSFDGRVIPKAKKIKRSKGLPDDIPEKWKHEQMSILMFDDIVKSLKAENEDMLKEHGLDDKDVTFIKELIEGATTSEWTYKGRDEDKSFLYEIVANKQNGIDVDKWDYFARDCHHLGIRNSFDHQRLLKFARVCEVNGRNHICFRDKEADNVYDMFRTRYTLHRQAYQHKMGYIIDTMFAEALIRADRDLHEGKPEDMLKISEAIKTAEDYSKLTDEIFKQISSSTADNLKEARDILNKIVRRKLPKFVGEARLTENSMSKEELTETWKAAVHKYEPADPTVSLSADDFSIYVVDLDHGMKDKNPIEKVYFYSKRKPNEASPIKDYQLSSFLPQRFNEELVRVYYKTTDGNKEELKKKVEEAEKCFQDWCKSKFGCH
;
A
#
# COMPACT_ATOMS: atom_id res chain seq x y z
N MET A 1 -33.50 -2.83 -18.61
CA MET A 1 -34.27 -2.30 -17.47
C MET A 1 -33.79 -0.90 -17.19
N THR A 2 -34.66 0.08 -17.41
CA THR A 2 -34.47 1.44 -16.91
C THR A 2 -34.63 1.37 -15.40
N ILE A 3 -33.56 1.62 -14.65
CA ILE A 3 -33.61 1.61 -13.19
C ILE A 3 -34.62 2.69 -12.78
N SER A 4 -35.68 2.30 -12.09
CA SER A 4 -36.65 3.22 -11.51
C SER A 4 -35.89 4.21 -10.63
N LEU A 5 -35.96 5.49 -11.00
CA LEU A 5 -35.37 6.61 -10.26
C LEU A 5 -36.21 6.86 -9.00
N SER A 6 -36.07 6.01 -7.98
CA SER A 6 -36.62 6.26 -6.65
C SER A 6 -35.83 7.39 -5.97
N SER A 7 -36.47 8.05 -5.00
CA SER A 7 -35.88 9.09 -4.12
C SER A 7 -34.59 8.67 -3.40
N THR A 8 -34.23 7.38 -3.44
CA THR A 8 -33.01 6.80 -2.89
C THR A 8 -31.77 6.93 -3.80
N LEU A 9 -31.92 7.17 -5.12
CA LEU A 9 -30.76 7.25 -6.02
C LEU A 9 -29.84 8.46 -5.73
N PRO A 10 -30.36 9.68 -5.50
CA PRO A 10 -29.54 10.82 -5.10
C PRO A 10 -28.75 10.55 -3.81
N ASN A 11 -29.37 9.89 -2.83
CA ASN A 11 -28.73 9.54 -1.56
C ASN A 11 -27.64 8.49 -1.76
N MET A 12 -27.86 7.49 -2.61
CA MET A 12 -26.84 6.49 -2.94
C MET A 12 -25.62 7.11 -3.63
N ILE A 13 -25.84 8.03 -4.58
CA ILE A 13 -24.76 8.77 -5.25
C ILE A 13 -23.98 9.62 -4.22
N SER A 14 -24.69 10.31 -3.33
CA SER A 14 -24.10 11.10 -2.24
C SER A 14 -23.24 10.23 -1.31
N CYS A 15 -23.73 9.04 -0.92
CA CYS A 15 -22.98 8.11 -0.08
C CYS A 15 -21.70 7.62 -0.76
N VAL A 16 -21.77 7.21 -2.03
CA VAL A 16 -20.59 6.79 -2.80
C VAL A 16 -19.58 7.93 -2.88
N PHE A 17 -20.03 9.15 -3.21
CA PHE A 17 -19.15 10.31 -3.29
C PHE A 17 -18.47 10.64 -1.96
N ARG A 18 -19.22 10.65 -0.86
CA ARG A 18 -18.67 10.89 0.49
C ARG A 18 -17.70 9.81 0.91
N SER A 19 -17.97 8.55 0.57
CA SER A 19 -17.04 7.44 0.82
C SER A 19 -15.70 7.65 0.09
N LEU A 20 -15.74 8.10 -1.16
CA LEU A 20 -14.53 8.40 -1.95
C LEU A 20 -13.68 9.50 -1.33
N VAL A 21 -14.32 10.56 -0.84
CA VAL A 21 -13.62 11.60 -0.09
C VAL A 21 -12.93 10.96 1.12
N CYS A 22 -13.67 10.22 1.95
CA CYS A 22 -13.10 9.62 3.17
C CYS A 22 -11.99 8.60 2.93
N VAL A 23 -12.04 7.79 1.87
CA VAL A 23 -10.96 6.83 1.55
C VAL A 23 -9.65 7.57 1.26
N THR A 24 -9.71 8.71 0.56
CA THR A 24 -8.50 9.44 0.14
C THR A 24 -7.94 10.36 1.24
N THR A 25 -8.79 10.96 2.08
CA THR A 25 -8.32 11.94 3.07
C THR A 25 -7.45 11.32 4.17
N TRP A 26 -7.69 10.05 4.54
CA TRP A 26 -7.10 9.45 5.75
C TRP A 26 -6.07 8.34 5.49
N VAL A 27 -5.85 8.00 4.23
CA VAL A 27 -4.59 7.35 3.77
C VAL A 27 -3.38 8.27 4.00
N SER A 28 -3.62 9.57 4.26
CA SER A 28 -2.61 10.64 4.39
C SER A 28 -2.12 10.86 5.84
N SER A 29 -1.79 9.79 6.58
CA SER A 29 -0.90 9.98 7.74
C SER A 29 0.51 10.36 7.28
N ALA A 30 1.34 10.83 8.22
CA ALA A 30 2.78 10.94 7.98
C ALA A 30 3.27 9.69 7.23
N ILE A 31 3.88 9.85 6.05
CA ILE A 31 4.38 8.78 5.15
C ILE A 31 3.37 7.75 4.59
N SER A 32 2.06 8.00 4.64
CA SER A 32 1.00 7.18 4.01
C SER A 32 1.19 5.65 4.19
N HIS A 33 1.38 4.89 3.11
CA HIS A 33 1.56 3.43 3.13
C HIS A 33 2.77 2.92 3.92
N SER A 34 3.75 3.79 4.20
CA SER A 34 4.87 3.40 5.05
C SER A 34 4.51 3.43 6.54
N PHE A 35 3.45 4.14 6.93
CA PHE A 35 3.00 4.18 8.32
C PHE A 35 2.36 2.87 8.74
N ASP A 36 1.32 2.42 8.03
CA ASP A 36 0.66 1.13 8.25
C ASP A 36 1.55 -0.05 7.82
N GLY A 37 2.35 0.10 6.75
CA GLY A 37 3.21 -0.96 6.22
C GLY A 37 4.53 -1.17 6.96
N ARG A 38 5.07 -0.16 7.68
CA ARG A 38 6.39 -0.25 8.34
C ARG A 38 6.38 0.19 9.80
N VAL A 39 5.84 1.37 10.09
CA VAL A 39 5.93 1.98 11.43
C VAL A 39 5.10 1.18 12.44
N ILE A 40 3.80 1.02 12.21
CA ILE A 40 2.92 0.31 13.16
C ILE A 40 3.35 -1.15 13.39
N PRO A 41 3.68 -1.96 12.37
CA PRO A 41 4.19 -3.32 12.58
C PRO A 41 5.49 -3.36 13.39
N LYS A 42 6.40 -2.40 13.16
CA LYS A 42 7.69 -2.32 13.87
C LYS A 42 7.49 -1.88 15.32
N ALA A 43 6.67 -0.87 15.57
CA ALA A 43 6.30 -0.40 16.91
C ALA A 43 5.72 -1.55 17.73
N LYS A 44 4.78 -2.31 17.15
CA LYS A 44 4.18 -3.50 17.76
C LYS A 44 5.21 -4.57 18.12
N LYS A 45 6.13 -4.89 17.21
CA LYS A 45 7.22 -5.85 17.47
C LYS A 45 8.11 -5.38 18.63
N ILE A 46 8.41 -4.07 18.70
CA ILE A 46 9.22 -3.49 19.78
C ILE A 46 8.48 -3.58 21.11
N LYS A 47 7.20 -3.19 21.18
CA LYS A 47 6.38 -3.29 22.40
C LYS A 47 6.36 -4.71 22.95
N ARG A 48 6.11 -5.70 22.11
CA ARG A 48 6.17 -7.13 22.47
C ARG A 48 7.54 -7.54 23.00
N SER A 49 8.62 -7.14 22.34
CA SER A 49 9.98 -7.51 22.75
C SER A 49 10.42 -6.87 24.08
N LYS A 50 9.87 -5.71 24.41
CA LYS A 50 10.16 -4.97 25.65
C LYS A 50 9.14 -5.23 26.77
N GLY A 51 8.12 -6.04 26.54
CA GLY A 51 7.03 -6.26 27.50
C GLY A 51 6.17 -5.01 27.78
N LEU A 52 6.15 -4.04 26.86
CA LEU A 52 5.29 -2.86 26.96
C LEU A 52 3.84 -3.21 26.57
N PRO A 53 2.82 -2.49 27.09
CA PRO A 53 1.43 -2.69 26.71
C PRO A 53 1.23 -2.58 25.19
N ASP A 54 0.78 -3.67 24.56
CA ASP A 54 0.47 -3.77 23.14
C ASP A 54 -1.04 -3.92 22.94
N ASP A 55 -1.71 -2.79 22.74
CA ASP A 55 -3.13 -2.70 22.39
C ASP A 55 -3.35 -2.24 20.94
N ILE A 56 -2.29 -2.33 20.11
CA ILE A 56 -2.40 -2.12 18.67
C ILE A 56 -3.09 -3.34 18.06
N PRO A 57 -4.14 -3.18 17.24
CA PRO A 57 -4.80 -4.32 16.57
C PRO A 57 -3.83 -5.19 15.75
N GLU A 58 -4.08 -6.51 15.64
CA GLU A 58 -3.19 -7.42 14.88
C GLU A 58 -3.08 -7.08 13.40
N LYS A 59 -4.13 -6.49 12.83
CA LYS A 59 -4.21 -6.12 11.42
C LYS A 59 -4.72 -4.69 11.27
N TRP A 60 -4.10 -3.75 11.96
CA TRP A 60 -4.41 -2.33 11.77
C TRP A 60 -4.02 -1.89 10.35
N LYS A 61 -4.92 -1.17 9.68
CA LYS A 61 -4.71 -0.55 8.38
C LYS A 61 -5.35 0.84 8.36
N HIS A 62 -5.01 1.61 7.34
CA HIS A 62 -5.58 2.94 7.12
C HIS A 62 -7.10 2.89 6.87
N GLU A 63 -7.68 1.78 6.38
CA GLU A 63 -9.14 1.68 6.22
C GLU A 63 -9.89 1.76 7.57
N GLN A 64 -9.40 1.09 8.62
CA GLN A 64 -10.01 1.21 9.96
C GLN A 64 -9.91 2.63 10.52
N MET A 65 -8.79 3.30 10.25
CA MET A 65 -8.61 4.68 10.68
C MET A 65 -9.53 5.64 9.91
N SER A 66 -9.71 5.42 8.61
CA SER A 66 -10.65 6.19 7.79
C SER A 66 -12.08 6.11 8.34
N ILE A 67 -12.48 4.92 8.82
CA ILE A 67 -13.76 4.71 9.49
C ILE A 67 -13.84 5.45 10.83
N LEU A 68 -12.78 5.38 11.65
CA LEU A 68 -12.73 6.09 12.94
C LEU A 68 -12.83 7.61 12.75
N MET A 69 -12.09 8.17 11.78
CA MET A 69 -12.15 9.59 11.42
C MET A 69 -13.54 9.98 10.91
N PHE A 70 -14.16 9.13 10.09
CA PHE A 70 -15.53 9.37 9.60
C PHE A 70 -16.54 9.38 10.75
N ASP A 71 -16.46 8.43 11.68
CA ASP A 71 -17.33 8.38 12.85
C ASP A 71 -17.18 9.66 13.71
N ASP A 72 -15.96 10.16 13.89
CA ASP A 72 -15.68 11.38 14.65
C ASP A 72 -16.27 12.63 13.99
N ILE A 73 -16.17 12.74 12.65
CA ILE A 73 -16.81 13.81 11.88
C ILE A 73 -18.33 13.75 12.03
N VAL A 74 -18.93 12.56 11.84
CA VAL A 74 -20.38 12.37 11.97
C VAL A 74 -20.85 12.74 13.37
N LYS A 75 -20.12 12.31 14.40
CA LYS A 75 -20.42 12.63 15.80
C LYS A 75 -20.35 14.14 16.05
N SER A 76 -19.31 14.80 15.56
CA SER A 76 -19.13 16.26 15.72
C SER A 76 -20.27 17.03 15.06
N LEU A 77 -20.65 16.65 13.83
CA LEU A 77 -21.75 17.30 13.12
C LEU A 77 -23.11 17.06 13.81
N LYS A 78 -23.38 15.85 14.32
CA LYS A 78 -24.61 15.57 15.08
C LYS A 78 -24.66 16.34 16.41
N ALA A 79 -23.51 16.65 17.02
CA ALA A 79 -23.44 17.47 18.23
C ALA A 79 -23.74 18.95 17.94
N GLU A 80 -23.37 19.45 16.77
CA GLU A 80 -23.70 20.82 16.33
C GLU A 80 -25.17 20.94 15.88
N ASN A 81 -25.67 19.97 15.12
CA ASN A 81 -27.07 19.87 14.70
C ASN A 81 -27.47 18.39 14.56
N GLU A 82 -28.34 17.92 15.46
CA GLU A 82 -28.81 16.53 15.51
C GLU A 82 -29.46 16.07 14.20
N ASP A 83 -30.11 16.99 13.48
CA ASP A 83 -30.82 16.71 12.23
C ASP A 83 -29.98 16.98 10.96
N MET A 84 -28.71 17.39 11.08
CA MET A 84 -27.84 17.74 9.92
C MET A 84 -27.83 16.67 8.82
N LEU A 85 -27.72 15.40 9.21
CA LEU A 85 -27.74 14.28 8.25
C LEU A 85 -29.09 14.18 7.56
N LYS A 86 -30.19 14.30 8.31
CA LYS A 86 -31.56 14.21 7.78
C LYS A 86 -31.88 15.37 6.84
N GLU A 87 -31.39 16.57 7.14
CA GLU A 87 -31.50 17.75 6.26
C GLU A 87 -30.86 17.49 4.88
N HIS A 88 -29.84 16.64 4.83
CA HIS A 88 -29.19 16.18 3.60
C HIS A 88 -29.72 14.84 3.08
N GLY A 89 -30.85 14.37 3.62
CA GLY A 89 -31.50 13.13 3.22
C GLY A 89 -30.77 11.85 3.66
N LEU A 90 -29.84 11.92 4.61
CA LEU A 90 -29.06 10.79 5.09
C LEU A 90 -29.60 10.25 6.43
N ASP A 91 -29.53 8.93 6.59
CA ASP A 91 -29.89 8.24 7.83
C ASP A 91 -28.73 7.39 8.41
N ASP A 92 -28.96 6.69 9.51
CA ASP A 92 -27.95 5.83 10.13
C ASP A 92 -27.61 4.59 9.28
N LYS A 93 -28.51 4.17 8.39
CA LYS A 93 -28.25 3.09 7.41
C LYS A 93 -27.27 3.58 6.35
N ASP A 94 -27.36 4.85 5.95
CA ASP A 94 -26.40 5.50 5.04
C ASP A 94 -25.01 5.68 5.66
N VAL A 95 -24.94 6.06 6.93
CA VAL A 95 -23.66 6.11 7.67
C VAL A 95 -23.02 4.73 7.71
N THR A 96 -23.81 3.69 8.00
CA THR A 96 -23.34 2.28 7.98
C THR A 96 -22.84 1.90 6.59
N PHE A 97 -23.60 2.24 5.55
CA PHE A 97 -23.24 1.97 4.16
C PHE A 97 -21.91 2.62 3.76
N ILE A 98 -21.68 3.88 4.11
CA ILE A 98 -20.43 4.59 3.82
C ILE A 98 -19.24 3.88 4.47
N LYS A 99 -19.38 3.44 5.73
CA LYS A 99 -18.32 2.69 6.44
C LYS A 99 -18.01 1.36 5.75
N GLU A 100 -19.03 0.63 5.32
CA GLU A 100 -18.87 -0.63 4.60
C GLU A 100 -18.22 -0.41 3.20
N LEU A 101 -18.50 0.70 2.52
CA LEU A 101 -17.84 1.07 1.27
C LEU A 101 -16.36 1.41 1.46
N ILE A 102 -15.99 2.05 2.57
CA ILE A 102 -14.60 2.38 2.93
C ILE A 102 -13.82 1.10 3.28
N GLU A 103 -14.40 0.23 4.12
CA GLU A 103 -13.78 -1.05 4.51
C GLU A 103 -13.60 -1.97 3.30
N GLY A 104 -14.60 -1.95 2.41
CA GLY A 104 -14.68 -2.74 1.19
C GLY A 104 -15.33 -4.11 1.42
N ALA A 105 -16.17 -4.53 0.47
CA ALA A 105 -16.96 -5.74 0.61
C ALA A 105 -16.22 -7.02 0.19
N THR A 106 -16.38 -8.07 0.99
CA THR A 106 -16.02 -9.47 0.71
C THR A 106 -17.27 -10.28 0.38
N THR A 107 -17.15 -11.24 -0.54
CA THR A 107 -18.34 -11.77 -1.23
C THR A 107 -18.70 -13.22 -0.91
N SER A 108 -18.22 -13.82 0.19
CA SER A 108 -18.67 -15.18 0.55
C SER A 108 -20.16 -15.20 0.95
N GLU A 109 -20.60 -14.29 1.83
CA GLU A 109 -21.98 -14.22 2.32
C GLU A 109 -22.45 -12.76 2.41
N TRP A 110 -23.74 -12.49 2.17
CA TRP A 110 -24.28 -11.13 2.26
C TRP A 110 -24.53 -10.77 3.72
N THR A 111 -23.56 -10.10 4.35
CA THR A 111 -23.62 -9.67 5.75
C THR A 111 -23.78 -8.15 5.92
N TYR A 112 -23.88 -7.42 4.81
CA TYR A 112 -23.93 -5.97 4.79
C TYR A 112 -25.29 -5.44 5.24
N LYS A 113 -25.26 -4.36 6.03
CA LYS A 113 -26.43 -3.73 6.64
C LYS A 113 -26.77 -2.40 5.99
N GLY A 114 -25.81 -1.74 5.36
CA GLY A 114 -25.99 -0.45 4.73
C GLY A 114 -26.91 -0.52 3.51
N ARG A 115 -26.87 -1.61 2.75
CA ARG A 115 -27.77 -1.87 1.61
C ARG A 115 -28.08 -3.36 1.50
N ASP A 116 -29.14 -3.66 0.77
CA ASP A 116 -29.59 -5.03 0.53
C ASP A 116 -28.85 -5.60 -0.72
N GLU A 117 -28.92 -6.93 -0.90
CA GLU A 117 -28.13 -7.66 -1.91
C GLU A 117 -28.41 -7.22 -3.36
N ASP A 118 -29.58 -6.66 -3.64
CA ASP A 118 -29.92 -6.10 -4.97
C ASP A 118 -29.06 -4.88 -5.33
N LYS A 119 -28.40 -4.25 -4.34
CA LYS A 119 -27.45 -3.14 -4.51
C LYS A 119 -25.98 -3.54 -4.35
N SER A 120 -25.67 -4.84 -4.41
CA SER A 120 -24.31 -5.39 -4.32
C SER A 120 -23.28 -4.66 -5.17
N PHE A 121 -23.62 -4.32 -6.41
CA PHE A 121 -22.73 -3.58 -7.33
C PHE A 121 -22.21 -2.24 -6.79
N LEU A 122 -22.88 -1.59 -5.83
CA LEU A 122 -22.40 -0.33 -5.26
C LEU A 122 -21.10 -0.51 -4.44
N TYR A 123 -20.92 -1.70 -3.84
CA TYR A 123 -19.72 -2.03 -3.06
C TYR A 123 -18.49 -2.31 -3.93
N GLU A 124 -18.66 -2.35 -5.25
CA GLU A 124 -17.59 -2.54 -6.22
C GLU A 124 -17.01 -1.21 -6.73
N ILE A 125 -17.56 -0.06 -6.31
CA ILE A 125 -17.17 1.26 -6.82
C ILE A 125 -15.96 1.83 -6.07
N VAL A 126 -16.01 1.82 -4.73
CA VAL A 126 -15.09 2.58 -3.87
C VAL A 126 -13.86 1.76 -3.49
N ALA A 127 -14.06 0.59 -2.87
CA ALA A 127 -12.99 -0.30 -2.45
C ALA A 127 -13.36 -1.75 -2.82
N ASN A 128 -13.03 -2.15 -4.04
CA ASN A 128 -13.44 -3.43 -4.58
C ASN A 128 -12.48 -4.55 -4.15
N LYS A 129 -12.80 -5.24 -3.05
CA LYS A 129 -11.95 -6.33 -2.54
C LYS A 129 -12.11 -7.65 -3.34
N GLN A 130 -13.06 -7.74 -4.28
CA GLN A 130 -13.26 -8.94 -5.10
C GLN A 130 -12.16 -9.08 -6.16
N ASN A 131 -11.97 -8.04 -6.98
CA ASN A 131 -11.05 -8.05 -8.11
C ASN A 131 -10.12 -6.84 -8.16
N GLY A 132 -10.29 -5.87 -7.26
CA GLY A 132 -9.46 -4.67 -7.19
C GLY A 132 -9.77 -3.61 -8.24
N ILE A 133 -10.82 -3.73 -9.05
CA ILE A 133 -11.24 -2.67 -9.98
C ILE A 133 -12.15 -1.70 -9.23
N ASP A 134 -11.62 -0.53 -8.89
CA ASP A 134 -12.32 0.56 -8.20
C ASP A 134 -11.83 1.93 -8.69
N VAL A 135 -12.60 2.97 -8.39
CA VAL A 135 -12.30 4.32 -8.90
C VAL A 135 -11.14 5.00 -8.17
N ASP A 136 -10.76 4.50 -6.98
CA ASP A 136 -9.53 4.90 -6.27
C ASP A 136 -8.30 4.70 -7.18
N LYS A 137 -8.19 3.52 -7.79
CA LYS A 137 -7.12 3.23 -8.77
C LYS A 137 -7.16 4.11 -9.99
N TRP A 138 -8.36 4.40 -10.50
CA TRP A 138 -8.50 5.19 -11.71
C TRP A 138 -7.97 6.61 -11.49
N ASP A 139 -8.26 7.21 -10.33
CA ASP A 139 -7.76 8.52 -9.96
C ASP A 139 -6.25 8.52 -9.75
N TYR A 140 -5.73 7.65 -8.87
CA TYR A 140 -4.30 7.70 -8.56
C TYR A 140 -3.43 7.29 -9.76
N PHE A 141 -3.90 6.40 -10.66
CA PHE A 141 -3.16 6.14 -11.89
C PHE A 141 -3.04 7.38 -12.76
N ALA A 142 -4.13 8.12 -12.97
CA ALA A 142 -4.10 9.34 -13.77
C ALA A 142 -3.26 10.43 -13.10
N ARG A 143 -3.46 10.64 -11.79
CA ARG A 143 -2.76 11.63 -10.98
C ARG A 143 -1.27 11.34 -10.90
N ASP A 144 -0.88 10.12 -10.55
CA ASP A 144 0.52 9.78 -10.33
C ASP A 144 1.28 9.71 -11.64
N CYS A 145 0.69 9.16 -12.71
CA CYS A 145 1.29 9.22 -14.05
C CYS A 145 1.57 10.67 -14.47
N HIS A 146 0.62 11.58 -14.24
CA HIS A 146 0.80 13.00 -14.53
C HIS A 146 1.98 13.62 -13.75
N HIS A 147 2.04 13.43 -12.43
CA HIS A 147 3.07 14.05 -11.59
C HIS A 147 4.45 13.38 -11.71
N LEU A 148 4.49 12.07 -12.02
CA LEU A 148 5.73 11.30 -12.20
C LEU A 148 6.28 11.37 -13.62
N GLY A 149 5.52 11.91 -14.58
CA GLY A 149 5.90 11.93 -16.00
C GLY A 149 5.88 10.55 -16.66
N ILE A 150 5.07 9.63 -16.13
CA ILE A 150 4.85 8.28 -16.68
C ILE A 150 3.57 8.34 -17.52
N ARG A 151 3.53 7.67 -18.68
CA ARG A 151 2.30 7.61 -19.48
C ARG A 151 1.33 6.60 -18.88
N ASN A 152 0.09 7.03 -18.62
CA ASN A 152 -1.00 6.13 -18.25
C ASN A 152 -1.55 5.44 -19.50
N SER A 153 -1.44 4.10 -19.57
CA SER A 153 -2.01 3.29 -20.65
C SER A 153 -3.50 2.96 -20.46
N PHE A 154 -4.02 3.11 -19.24
CA PHE A 154 -5.39 2.73 -18.90
C PHE A 154 -6.40 3.87 -19.15
N ASP A 155 -7.43 3.60 -19.95
CA ASP A 155 -8.50 4.56 -20.25
C ASP A 155 -9.77 4.23 -19.44
N HIS A 156 -9.85 4.83 -18.25
CA HIS A 156 -10.99 4.70 -17.35
C HIS A 156 -12.27 5.32 -17.92
N GLN A 157 -12.19 6.41 -18.69
CA GLN A 157 -13.36 7.09 -19.26
C GLN A 157 -14.05 6.19 -20.28
N ARG A 158 -13.26 5.49 -21.09
CA ARG A 158 -13.76 4.48 -22.02
C ARG A 158 -14.35 3.30 -21.27
N LEU A 159 -13.65 2.76 -20.27
CA LEU A 159 -14.13 1.60 -19.51
C LEU A 159 -15.49 1.90 -18.86
N LEU A 160 -15.64 3.09 -18.25
CA LEU A 160 -16.88 3.53 -17.61
C LEU A 160 -18.06 3.59 -18.59
N LYS A 161 -17.86 4.04 -19.83
CA LYS A 161 -18.90 4.04 -20.88
C LYS A 161 -19.39 2.63 -21.25
N PHE A 162 -18.59 1.61 -20.98
CA PHE A 162 -18.90 0.21 -21.27
C PHE A 162 -19.27 -0.60 -20.02
N ALA A 163 -19.34 0.01 -18.84
CA ALA A 163 -19.80 -0.63 -17.62
C ALA A 163 -21.33 -0.81 -17.62
N ARG A 164 -21.81 -1.95 -17.10
CA ARG A 164 -23.23 -2.26 -16.88
C ARG A 164 -23.38 -3.07 -15.61
N VAL A 165 -24.55 -3.01 -14.98
CA VAL A 165 -24.92 -3.94 -13.92
C VAL A 165 -25.60 -5.16 -14.55
N CYS A 166 -25.13 -6.37 -14.23
CA CYS A 166 -25.74 -7.63 -14.62
C CYS A 166 -25.86 -8.56 -13.40
N GLU A 167 -26.88 -9.42 -13.40
CA GLU A 167 -27.05 -10.43 -12.37
C GLU A 167 -26.14 -11.64 -12.69
N VAL A 168 -25.29 -12.02 -11.74
CA VAL A 168 -24.43 -13.21 -11.83
C VAL A 168 -24.52 -13.94 -10.49
N ASN A 169 -24.85 -15.23 -10.51
CA ASN A 169 -25.02 -16.05 -9.31
C ASN A 169 -25.98 -15.44 -8.25
N GLY A 170 -27.07 -14.80 -8.70
CA GLY A 170 -28.08 -14.18 -7.83
C GLY A 170 -27.67 -12.82 -7.24
N ARG A 171 -26.53 -12.25 -7.63
CA ARG A 171 -26.07 -10.92 -7.19
C ARG A 171 -25.86 -9.97 -8.37
N ASN A 172 -26.06 -8.69 -8.13
CA ASN A 172 -25.83 -7.65 -9.13
C ASN A 172 -24.36 -7.20 -9.09
N HIS A 173 -23.65 -7.39 -10.20
CA HIS A 173 -22.24 -7.05 -10.34
C HIS A 173 -22.02 -5.98 -11.42
N ILE A 174 -21.01 -5.13 -11.24
CA ILE A 174 -20.47 -4.29 -12.30
C ILE A 174 -19.73 -5.19 -13.30
N CYS A 175 -20.21 -5.18 -14.53
CA CYS A 175 -19.70 -5.97 -15.63
C CYS A 175 -19.23 -5.04 -16.74
N PHE A 176 -18.16 -5.43 -17.43
CA PHE A 176 -17.61 -4.67 -18.55
C PHE A 176 -17.94 -5.32 -19.88
N ARG A 177 -17.83 -4.56 -20.96
CA ARG A 177 -18.01 -5.13 -22.28
C ARG A 177 -16.85 -6.05 -22.63
N ASP A 178 -17.14 -7.22 -23.19
CA ASP A 178 -16.16 -8.22 -23.66
C ASP A 178 -14.92 -7.64 -24.37
N LYS A 179 -15.12 -6.72 -25.31
CA LYS A 179 -14.02 -6.05 -26.05
C LYS A 179 -13.10 -5.15 -25.21
N GLU A 180 -13.46 -4.87 -23.96
CA GLU A 180 -12.66 -4.05 -23.04
C GLU A 180 -11.75 -4.90 -22.14
N ALA A 181 -11.68 -6.23 -22.35
CA ALA A 181 -10.80 -7.11 -21.60
C ALA A 181 -9.32 -6.67 -21.65
N ASP A 182 -8.83 -6.24 -22.81
CA ASP A 182 -7.47 -5.72 -22.96
C ASP A 182 -7.26 -4.42 -22.15
N ASN A 183 -8.25 -3.51 -22.14
CA ASN A 183 -8.20 -2.27 -21.34
C ASN A 183 -8.19 -2.57 -19.84
N VAL A 184 -8.96 -3.58 -19.39
CA VAL A 184 -8.91 -4.07 -18.00
C VAL A 184 -7.55 -4.68 -17.69
N TYR A 185 -6.94 -5.40 -18.63
CA TYR A 185 -5.58 -5.92 -18.46
C TYR A 185 -4.54 -4.79 -18.34
N ASP A 186 -4.65 -3.77 -19.20
CA ASP A 186 -3.81 -2.58 -19.17
C ASP A 186 -3.93 -1.82 -17.84
N MET A 187 -5.10 -1.86 -17.18
CA MET A 187 -5.26 -1.36 -15.81
C MET A 187 -4.32 -2.06 -14.83
N PHE A 188 -4.32 -3.39 -14.79
CA PHE A 188 -3.46 -4.17 -13.89
C PHE A 188 -1.98 -4.03 -14.23
N ARG A 189 -1.65 -3.95 -15.53
CA ARG A 189 -0.29 -3.67 -16.01
C ARG A 189 0.19 -2.27 -15.61
N THR A 190 -0.69 -1.27 -15.66
CA THR A 190 -0.39 0.10 -15.23
C THR A 190 -0.06 0.11 -13.74
N ARG A 191 -0.84 -0.59 -12.92
CA ARG A 191 -0.53 -0.78 -11.49
C ARG A 191 0.86 -1.35 -11.27
N TYR A 192 1.16 -2.48 -11.90
CA TYR A 192 2.47 -3.13 -11.80
C TYR A 192 3.60 -2.17 -12.21
N THR A 193 3.41 -1.42 -13.30
CA THR A 193 4.39 -0.46 -13.82
C THR A 193 4.66 0.66 -12.80
N LEU A 194 3.61 1.26 -12.22
CA LEU A 194 3.74 2.31 -11.21
C LEU A 194 4.41 1.80 -9.93
N HIS A 195 4.02 0.60 -9.46
CA HIS A 195 4.67 -0.02 -8.32
C HIS A 195 6.17 -0.23 -8.58
N ARG A 196 6.54 -0.81 -9.72
CA ARG A 196 7.94 -1.09 -10.05
C ARG A 196 8.78 0.16 -10.27
N GLN A 197 8.25 1.16 -10.99
CA GLN A 197 9.03 2.32 -11.42
C GLN A 197 9.05 3.45 -10.39
N ALA A 198 7.99 3.59 -9.57
CA ALA A 198 7.82 4.70 -8.66
C ALA A 198 7.66 4.24 -7.20
N TYR A 199 6.54 3.59 -6.84
CA TYR A 199 6.19 3.36 -5.43
C TYR A 199 7.20 2.46 -4.70
N GLN A 200 7.76 1.49 -5.42
CA GLN A 200 8.81 0.60 -4.94
C GLN A 200 10.16 0.94 -5.58
N HIS A 201 10.39 2.18 -6.01
CA HIS A 201 11.70 2.58 -6.51
C HIS A 201 12.76 2.41 -5.40
N LYS A 202 13.89 1.77 -5.71
CA LYS A 202 14.95 1.42 -4.74
C LYS A 202 15.39 2.58 -3.84
N MET A 203 15.51 3.79 -4.39
CA MET A 203 15.88 4.97 -3.59
C MET A 203 14.73 5.53 -2.77
N GLY A 204 13.48 5.43 -3.25
CA GLY A 204 12.30 5.83 -2.46
C GLY A 204 12.12 4.88 -1.29
N TYR A 205 12.16 3.58 -1.57
CA TYR A 205 12.06 2.52 -0.58
C TYR A 205 13.04 2.69 0.60
N ILE A 206 14.31 3.00 0.32
CA ILE A 206 15.31 3.18 1.39
C ILE A 206 15.08 4.46 2.19
N ILE A 207 14.62 5.54 1.55
CA ILE A 207 14.25 6.79 2.25
C ILE A 207 13.07 6.55 3.17
N ASP A 208 12.03 5.87 2.69
CA ASP A 208 10.86 5.49 3.50
C ASP A 208 11.26 4.62 4.68
N THR A 209 12.21 3.69 4.47
CA THR A 209 12.73 2.84 5.54
C THR A 209 13.48 3.66 6.59
N MET A 210 14.32 4.62 6.18
CA MET A 210 15.01 5.51 7.09
C MET A 210 14.04 6.41 7.84
N PHE A 211 13.03 6.95 7.17
CA PHE A 211 12.06 7.82 7.81
C PHE A 211 11.19 7.03 8.81
N ALA A 212 10.74 5.83 8.44
CA ALA A 212 10.05 4.94 9.39
C ALA A 212 10.90 4.62 10.62
N GLU A 213 12.21 4.37 10.46
CA GLU A 213 13.12 4.19 11.61
C GLU A 213 13.22 5.46 12.46
N ALA A 214 13.30 6.65 11.86
CA ALA A 214 13.31 7.91 12.60
C ALA A 214 12.01 8.11 13.41
N LEU A 215 10.85 7.78 12.84
CA LEU A 215 9.57 7.82 13.56
C LEU A 215 9.56 6.84 14.74
N ILE A 216 10.07 5.61 14.54
CA ILE A 216 10.21 4.63 15.63
C ILE A 216 11.11 5.15 16.76
N ARG A 217 12.23 5.81 16.45
CA ARG A 217 13.12 6.41 17.46
C ARG A 217 12.53 7.64 18.13
N ALA A 218 11.58 8.31 17.49
CA ALA A 218 10.90 9.49 18.04
C ALA A 218 9.66 9.14 18.87
N ASP A 219 9.21 7.89 18.84
CA ASP A 219 7.97 7.46 19.46
C ASP A 219 8.14 7.19 20.96
N ARG A 220 7.62 8.10 21.78
CA ARG A 220 7.74 8.06 23.24
C ARG A 220 7.19 6.77 23.85
N ASP A 221 6.18 6.18 23.22
CA ASP A 221 5.48 5.00 23.71
C ASP A 221 6.25 3.69 23.45
N LEU A 222 7.43 3.77 22.85
CA LEU A 222 8.40 2.67 22.70
C LEU A 222 9.53 2.71 23.74
N HIS A 223 9.49 3.67 24.66
CA HIS A 223 10.49 3.89 25.70
C HIS A 223 9.87 3.71 27.10
N GLU A 224 10.66 3.12 28.01
CA GLU A 224 10.29 3.09 29.42
C GLU A 224 10.25 4.51 29.99
N GLY A 225 9.24 4.80 30.81
CA GLY A 225 9.06 6.14 31.40
C GLY A 225 8.37 7.18 30.50
N LYS A 226 8.11 6.87 29.22
CA LYS A 226 7.38 7.71 28.24
C LYS A 226 7.82 9.20 28.30
N PRO A 227 9.05 9.53 27.87
CA PRO A 227 9.58 10.90 27.98
C PRO A 227 8.64 11.94 27.34
N GLU A 228 8.38 13.03 28.06
CA GLU A 228 7.40 14.06 27.64
C GLU A 228 7.86 14.87 26.43
N ASP A 229 9.17 14.95 26.20
CA ASP A 229 9.81 15.66 25.08
C ASP A 229 9.85 14.84 23.77
N MET A 230 9.33 13.61 23.80
CA MET A 230 9.17 12.73 22.64
C MET A 230 7.72 12.71 22.13
N LEU A 231 7.51 12.15 20.94
CA LEU A 231 6.25 12.24 20.22
C LEU A 231 5.36 11.02 20.45
N LYS A 232 4.04 11.22 20.49
CA LYS A 232 3.05 10.16 20.55
C LYS A 232 2.73 9.69 19.12
N ILE A 233 3.42 8.65 18.62
CA ILE A 233 3.30 8.24 17.21
C ILE A 233 2.45 6.97 17.08
N SER A 234 2.89 5.85 17.65
CA SER A 234 2.14 4.58 17.53
C SER A 234 0.80 4.61 18.24
N GLU A 235 0.65 5.44 19.26
CA GLU A 235 -0.59 5.61 20.02
C GLU A 235 -1.57 6.60 19.39
N ALA A 236 -1.13 7.40 18.40
CA ALA A 236 -2.01 8.36 17.73
C ALA A 236 -3.14 7.65 16.98
N ILE A 237 -2.98 6.37 16.64
CA ILE A 237 -3.99 5.57 15.95
C ILE A 237 -5.23 5.23 16.80
N LYS A 238 -5.27 5.64 18.06
CA LYS A 238 -6.35 5.29 18.99
C LYS A 238 -7.51 6.27 18.97
N THR A 239 -7.24 7.52 18.59
CA THR A 239 -8.24 8.58 18.59
C THR A 239 -8.16 9.35 17.29
N ALA A 240 -9.31 9.80 16.80
CA ALA A 240 -9.35 10.65 15.61
C ALA A 240 -8.60 11.97 15.83
N GLU A 241 -8.72 12.55 17.04
CA GLU A 241 -8.06 13.79 17.40
C GLU A 241 -6.53 13.68 17.33
N ASP A 242 -5.93 12.66 17.95
CA ASP A 242 -4.47 12.48 17.92
C ASP A 242 -3.99 12.18 16.51
N TYR A 243 -4.70 11.32 15.78
CA TYR A 243 -4.33 10.95 14.41
C TYR A 243 -4.42 12.15 13.45
N SER A 244 -5.41 13.03 13.60
CA SER A 244 -5.57 14.24 12.78
C SER A 244 -4.37 15.19 12.86
N LYS A 245 -3.63 15.15 13.97
CA LYS A 245 -2.42 15.96 14.20
C LYS A 245 -1.16 15.27 13.64
N LEU A 246 -1.23 13.96 13.36
CA LEU A 246 -0.12 13.16 12.84
C LEU A 246 0.01 13.30 11.31
N THR A 247 0.60 14.42 10.91
CA THR A 247 0.86 14.76 9.50
C THR A 247 2.35 14.75 9.19
N ASP A 248 2.71 14.96 7.91
CA ASP A 248 4.12 15.08 7.48
C ASP A 248 4.90 16.21 8.18
N GLU A 249 4.22 17.15 8.86
CA GLU A 249 4.88 18.17 9.71
C GLU A 249 5.73 17.52 10.82
N ILE A 250 5.47 16.26 11.18
CA ILE A 250 6.30 15.49 12.11
C ILE A 250 7.78 15.45 11.69
N PHE A 251 8.04 15.44 10.37
CA PHE A 251 9.41 15.51 9.86
C PHE A 251 10.11 16.78 10.34
N LYS A 252 9.41 17.91 10.25
CA LYS A 252 9.93 19.21 10.67
C LYS A 252 10.01 19.31 12.18
N GLN A 253 9.01 18.83 12.91
CA GLN A 253 9.01 18.79 14.38
C GLN A 253 10.25 18.07 14.94
N ILE A 254 10.55 16.86 14.42
CA ILE A 254 11.74 16.11 14.83
C ILE A 254 13.02 16.85 14.42
N SER A 255 13.06 17.36 13.18
CA SER A 255 14.26 18.02 12.64
C SER A 255 14.63 19.31 13.39
N SER A 256 13.64 20.09 13.84
CA SER A 256 13.86 21.36 14.56
C SER A 256 13.97 21.21 16.07
N SER A 257 13.63 20.05 16.63
CA SER A 257 13.69 19.83 18.08
C SER A 257 15.14 19.90 18.59
N THR A 258 15.31 20.50 19.77
CA THR A 258 16.58 20.50 20.53
C THR A 258 16.62 19.43 21.61
N ALA A 259 15.55 18.64 21.79
CA ALA A 259 15.49 17.57 22.76
C ALA A 259 16.56 16.50 22.49
N ASP A 260 17.22 16.04 23.55
CA ASP A 260 18.25 15.00 23.48
C ASP A 260 17.64 13.63 23.16
N ASN A 261 16.43 13.34 23.67
CA ASN A 261 15.72 12.10 23.39
C ASN A 261 15.36 11.94 21.90
N LEU A 262 15.25 13.05 21.15
CA LEU A 262 14.98 13.05 19.71
C LEU A 262 16.26 13.09 18.85
N LYS A 263 17.44 13.07 19.46
CA LYS A 263 18.72 13.19 18.74
C LYS A 263 18.92 12.10 17.69
N GLU A 264 18.63 10.83 18.03
CA GLU A 264 18.81 9.72 17.09
C GLU A 264 17.89 9.84 15.87
N ALA A 265 16.61 10.17 16.10
CA ALA A 265 15.65 10.40 15.03
C ALA A 265 16.09 11.57 14.13
N ARG A 266 16.50 12.68 14.74
CA ARG A 266 17.02 13.87 14.04
C ARG A 266 18.27 13.56 13.22
N ASP A 267 19.19 12.76 13.74
CA ASP A 267 20.40 12.33 13.03
C ASP A 267 20.06 11.49 11.78
N ILE A 268 19.03 10.64 11.83
CA ILE A 268 18.53 9.88 10.68
C ILE A 268 17.91 10.82 9.62
N LEU A 269 17.05 11.76 10.03
CA LEU A 269 16.43 12.72 9.10
C LEU A 269 17.49 13.61 8.44
N ASN A 270 18.51 14.05 9.18
CA ASN A 270 19.64 14.80 8.65
C ASN A 270 20.41 14.01 7.59
N LYS A 271 20.55 12.69 7.73
CA LYS A 271 21.14 11.84 6.70
C LYS A 271 20.29 11.81 5.42
N ILE A 272 18.96 11.78 5.54
CA ILE A 272 18.04 11.87 4.38
C ILE A 272 18.23 13.19 3.65
N VAL A 273 18.16 14.32 4.36
CA VAL A 273 18.30 15.67 3.78
C VAL A 273 19.65 15.87 3.10
N ARG A 274 20.74 15.37 3.72
CA ARG A 274 22.11 15.45 3.17
C ARG A 274 22.42 14.36 2.15
N ARG A 275 21.43 13.55 1.74
CA ARG A 275 21.55 12.43 0.81
C ARG A 275 22.63 11.41 1.20
N LYS A 276 22.89 11.25 2.51
CA LYS A 276 23.73 10.20 3.10
C LYS A 276 22.91 8.90 3.28
N LEU A 277 22.41 8.38 2.16
CA LEU A 277 21.55 7.21 2.12
C LEU A 277 22.37 5.92 2.00
N PRO A 278 21.91 4.80 2.59
CA PRO A 278 22.49 3.48 2.34
C PRO A 278 22.68 3.23 0.85
N LYS A 279 23.83 2.66 0.48
CA LYS A 279 24.20 2.44 -0.92
C LYS A 279 23.54 1.18 -1.43
N PHE A 280 22.84 1.30 -2.54
CA PHE A 280 22.23 0.16 -3.21
C PHE A 280 23.34 -0.74 -3.79
N VAL A 281 23.35 -2.02 -3.40
CA VAL A 281 24.32 -3.02 -3.86
C VAL A 281 23.75 -3.80 -5.04
N GLY A 282 22.50 -4.24 -4.95
CA GLY A 282 21.92 -5.05 -6.00
C GLY A 282 20.46 -5.40 -5.78
N GLU A 283 19.84 -5.86 -6.86
CA GLU A 283 18.49 -6.40 -6.89
C GLU A 283 18.48 -7.69 -7.71
N ALA A 284 17.78 -8.71 -7.21
CA ALA A 284 17.57 -9.96 -7.92
C ALA A 284 16.11 -10.39 -7.81
N ARG A 285 15.63 -11.12 -8.82
CA ARG A 285 14.30 -11.74 -8.82
C ARG A 285 14.38 -13.10 -8.14
N LEU A 286 13.48 -13.37 -7.21
CA LEU A 286 13.37 -14.68 -6.61
C LEU A 286 12.65 -15.63 -7.59
N THR A 287 13.21 -16.83 -7.77
CA THR A 287 12.60 -17.90 -8.57
C THR A 287 11.58 -18.69 -7.73
N GLU A 288 10.89 -19.68 -8.32
CA GLU A 288 9.72 -20.40 -7.76
C GLU A 288 9.88 -20.97 -6.34
N ASN A 289 11.11 -21.13 -5.83
CA ASN A 289 11.37 -21.43 -4.42
C ASN A 289 11.48 -20.13 -3.63
N SER A 290 10.35 -19.55 -3.21
CA SER A 290 10.35 -18.34 -2.39
C SER A 290 11.06 -18.61 -1.06
N MET A 291 12.18 -17.92 -0.86
CA MET A 291 12.91 -17.93 0.40
C MET A 291 12.33 -16.86 1.31
N SER A 292 12.16 -17.19 2.59
CA SER A 292 11.81 -16.18 3.60
C SER A 292 12.89 -15.10 3.69
N LYS A 293 12.51 -13.93 4.20
CA LYS A 293 13.46 -12.83 4.44
C LYS A 293 14.59 -13.26 5.36
N GLU A 294 14.29 -14.08 6.36
CA GLU A 294 15.23 -14.63 7.31
C GLU A 294 16.25 -15.54 6.60
N GLU A 295 15.80 -16.47 5.75
CA GLU A 295 16.68 -17.34 4.96
C GLU A 295 17.55 -16.56 3.98
N LEU A 296 16.99 -15.53 3.31
CA LEU A 296 17.77 -14.63 2.44
C LEU A 296 18.84 -13.88 3.24
N THR A 297 18.50 -13.44 4.46
CA THR A 297 19.45 -12.79 5.37
C THR A 297 20.59 -13.70 5.76
N GLU A 298 20.29 -14.92 6.18
CA GLU A 298 21.33 -15.87 6.60
C GLU A 298 22.20 -16.35 5.43
N THR A 299 21.61 -16.59 4.25
CA THR A 299 22.38 -16.98 3.07
C THR A 299 23.25 -15.85 2.52
N TRP A 300 22.78 -14.60 2.55
CA TRP A 300 23.61 -13.44 2.21
C TRP A 300 24.75 -13.27 3.20
N LYS A 301 24.49 -13.35 4.52
CA LYS A 301 25.55 -13.32 5.53
C LYS A 301 26.59 -14.38 5.25
N ALA A 302 26.18 -15.62 4.97
CA ALA A 302 27.10 -16.70 4.64
C ALA A 302 27.91 -16.44 3.35
N ALA A 303 27.33 -15.76 2.37
CA ALA A 303 28.03 -15.36 1.15
C ALA A 303 29.10 -14.30 1.45
N VAL A 304 28.77 -13.26 2.21
CA VAL A 304 29.72 -12.21 2.62
C VAL A 304 30.89 -12.80 3.41
N HIS A 305 30.65 -13.75 4.32
CA HIS A 305 31.71 -14.40 5.09
C HIS A 305 32.66 -15.26 4.25
N LYS A 306 32.18 -15.82 3.13
CA LYS A 306 32.98 -16.68 2.24
C LYS A 306 33.62 -15.91 1.09
N TYR A 307 33.19 -14.69 0.84
CA TYR A 307 33.66 -13.89 -0.28
C TYR A 307 35.06 -13.36 0.02
N GLU A 308 35.97 -13.57 -0.93
CA GLU A 308 37.32 -13.03 -0.89
C GLU A 308 37.41 -11.83 -1.83
N PRO A 309 37.53 -10.60 -1.30
CA PRO A 309 37.61 -9.40 -2.12
C PRO A 309 38.83 -9.41 -3.05
N ALA A 310 38.65 -8.89 -4.27
CA ALA A 310 39.75 -8.78 -5.23
C ALA A 310 40.82 -7.76 -4.79
N ASP A 311 40.39 -6.70 -4.09
CA ASP A 311 41.28 -5.77 -3.38
C ASP A 311 41.46 -6.24 -1.93
N PRO A 312 42.64 -6.76 -1.54
CA PRO A 312 42.88 -7.29 -0.19
C PRO A 312 42.87 -6.21 0.90
N THR A 313 42.84 -4.92 0.52
CA THR A 313 42.66 -3.82 1.48
C THR A 313 41.21 -3.61 1.90
N VAL A 314 40.26 -4.28 1.23
CA VAL A 314 38.83 -4.20 1.50
C VAL A 314 38.40 -5.38 2.36
N SER A 315 37.65 -5.10 3.42
CA SER A 315 36.97 -6.11 4.22
C SER A 315 35.48 -5.77 4.30
N LEU A 316 34.64 -6.78 4.07
CA LEU A 316 33.19 -6.67 4.16
C LEU A 316 32.70 -7.36 5.44
N SER A 317 31.90 -6.65 6.22
CA SER A 317 31.17 -7.23 7.35
C SER A 317 29.72 -7.47 6.96
N ALA A 318 29.18 -8.64 7.29
CA ALA A 318 27.78 -8.94 7.00
C ALA A 318 26.81 -7.99 7.74
N ASP A 319 27.22 -7.44 8.88
CA ASP A 319 26.42 -6.49 9.67
C ASP A 319 26.29 -5.12 9.01
N ASP A 320 27.17 -4.79 8.06
CA ASP A 320 27.09 -3.55 7.29
C ASP A 320 25.95 -3.55 6.25
N PHE A 321 25.26 -4.67 6.05
CA PHE A 321 24.23 -4.81 5.01
C PHE A 321 22.82 -4.89 5.58
N SER A 322 21.87 -4.36 4.82
CA SER A 322 20.42 -4.54 5.03
C SER A 322 19.82 -5.24 3.83
N ILE A 323 18.93 -6.20 4.08
CA ILE A 323 18.18 -6.92 3.06
C ILE A 323 16.70 -6.63 3.17
N TYR A 324 16.09 -6.40 2.02
CA TYR A 324 14.65 -6.19 1.90
C TYR A 324 14.08 -7.07 0.80
N VAL A 325 12.89 -7.61 1.06
CA VAL A 325 12.06 -8.30 0.06
C VAL A 325 10.94 -7.35 -0.33
N VAL A 326 10.67 -7.28 -1.63
CA VAL A 326 9.65 -6.42 -2.23
C VAL A 326 8.75 -7.27 -3.10
N ASP A 327 7.46 -7.28 -2.77
CA ASP A 327 6.45 -8.03 -3.51
C ASP A 327 5.78 -7.10 -4.52
N LEU A 328 5.81 -7.50 -5.79
CA LEU A 328 5.12 -6.80 -6.88
C LEU A 328 4.06 -7.73 -7.45
N ASP A 329 2.84 -7.24 -7.63
CA ASP A 329 1.75 -8.03 -8.17
C ASP A 329 0.78 -7.20 -9.01
N HIS A 330 -0.21 -7.86 -9.61
CA HIS A 330 -1.33 -7.24 -10.30
C HIS A 330 -2.49 -6.87 -9.35
N GLY A 331 -2.25 -6.77 -8.04
CA GLY A 331 -3.25 -6.41 -7.02
C GLY A 331 -3.95 -7.58 -6.35
N MET A 332 -3.63 -8.82 -6.76
CA MET A 332 -4.24 -10.05 -6.23
C MET A 332 -3.22 -11.15 -5.94
N LYS A 333 -2.01 -10.77 -5.50
CA LYS A 333 -0.89 -11.70 -5.29
C LYS A 333 -0.59 -12.51 -6.56
N ASP A 334 -0.47 -13.82 -6.43
CA ASP A 334 -0.20 -14.80 -7.48
C ASP A 334 -1.39 -15.02 -8.44
N LYS A 335 -2.58 -14.55 -8.09
CA LYS A 335 -3.80 -14.80 -8.86
C LYS A 335 -3.97 -13.83 -10.01
N ASN A 336 -4.50 -14.32 -11.13
CA ASN A 336 -4.92 -13.49 -12.25
C ASN A 336 -6.19 -12.71 -11.88
N PRO A 337 -6.13 -11.37 -11.76
CA PRO A 337 -7.29 -10.61 -11.29
C PRO A 337 -8.43 -10.56 -12.33
N ILE A 338 -8.15 -10.81 -13.61
CA ILE A 338 -9.18 -10.80 -14.67
C ILE A 338 -10.18 -11.95 -14.53
N GLU A 339 -9.78 -13.06 -13.89
CA GLU A 339 -10.64 -14.23 -13.67
C GLU A 339 -11.85 -13.91 -12.80
N LYS A 340 -11.75 -12.85 -11.98
CA LYS A 340 -12.81 -12.38 -11.10
C LYS A 340 -13.61 -11.20 -11.68
N VAL A 341 -13.39 -10.89 -12.96
CA VAL A 341 -14.08 -9.82 -13.68
C VAL A 341 -15.17 -10.44 -14.56
N TYR A 342 -16.37 -9.87 -14.49
CA TYR A 342 -17.49 -10.30 -15.31
C TYR A 342 -17.62 -9.45 -16.56
N PHE A 343 -17.84 -10.12 -17.69
CA PHE A 343 -17.98 -9.49 -19.00
C PHE A 343 -19.31 -9.85 -19.64
N TYR A 344 -19.92 -8.88 -20.33
CA TYR A 344 -21.10 -9.09 -21.16
C TYR A 344 -20.77 -8.89 -22.64
N SER A 345 -21.57 -9.46 -23.54
CA SER A 345 -21.37 -9.33 -25.00
C SER A 345 -22.37 -8.38 -25.66
N LYS A 346 -22.11 -7.99 -26.92
CA LYS A 346 -23.08 -7.18 -27.70
C LYS A 346 -24.45 -7.82 -27.79
N ARG A 347 -24.43 -9.13 -28.01
CA ARG A 347 -25.60 -9.92 -28.37
C ARG A 347 -26.44 -10.22 -27.12
N LYS A 348 -25.79 -10.28 -25.96
CA LYS A 348 -26.41 -10.58 -24.66
C LYS A 348 -25.95 -9.56 -23.61
N PRO A 349 -26.53 -8.33 -23.62
CA PRO A 349 -26.07 -7.23 -22.78
C PRO A 349 -26.50 -7.28 -21.30
N ASN A 350 -27.28 -8.29 -20.92
CA ASN A 350 -27.74 -8.51 -19.54
C ASN A 350 -27.28 -9.87 -18.99
N GLU A 351 -26.51 -10.64 -19.76
CA GLU A 351 -25.89 -11.89 -19.30
C GLU A 351 -24.39 -11.63 -19.23
N ALA A 352 -23.80 -11.86 -18.05
CA ALA A 352 -22.37 -11.70 -17.85
C ALA A 352 -21.75 -13.01 -17.36
N SER A 353 -20.49 -13.22 -17.74
CA SER A 353 -19.70 -14.37 -17.32
C SER A 353 -18.22 -13.97 -17.20
N PRO A 354 -17.40 -14.75 -16.48
CA PRO A 354 -15.95 -14.62 -16.60
C PRO A 354 -15.53 -14.77 -18.06
N ILE A 355 -14.48 -14.05 -18.45
CA ILE A 355 -13.87 -14.22 -19.77
C ILE A 355 -13.12 -15.56 -19.81
N LYS A 356 -13.17 -16.25 -20.95
CA LYS A 356 -12.47 -17.52 -21.14
C LYS A 356 -11.06 -17.27 -21.67
N ASP A 357 -10.10 -18.09 -21.28
CA ASP A 357 -8.68 -17.92 -21.64
C ASP A 357 -8.44 -17.80 -23.15
N TYR A 358 -9.16 -18.56 -23.98
CA TYR A 358 -9.00 -18.49 -25.44
C TYR A 358 -9.45 -17.15 -26.05
N GLN A 359 -10.21 -16.35 -25.30
CA GLN A 359 -10.64 -15.01 -25.70
C GLN A 359 -9.61 -13.94 -25.34
N LEU A 360 -8.63 -14.28 -24.51
CA LEU A 360 -7.53 -13.42 -24.13
C LEU A 360 -6.33 -13.61 -25.06
N SER A 361 -5.48 -12.59 -25.14
CA SER A 361 -4.26 -12.66 -25.93
C SER A 361 -3.29 -13.70 -25.37
N SER A 362 -2.67 -14.50 -26.25
CA SER A 362 -1.58 -15.42 -25.87
C SER A 362 -0.28 -14.68 -25.46
N PHE A 363 -0.23 -13.35 -25.62
CA PHE A 363 0.89 -12.52 -25.17
C PHE A 363 0.73 -12.01 -23.72
N LEU A 364 -0.33 -12.40 -23.02
CA LEU A 364 -0.48 -12.03 -21.61
C LEU A 364 0.51 -12.79 -20.71
N PRO A 365 1.04 -12.15 -19.65
CA PRO A 365 1.81 -12.80 -18.59
C PRO A 365 1.16 -14.09 -18.05
N GLN A 366 1.99 -15.12 -17.87
CA GLN A 366 1.60 -16.37 -17.20
C GLN A 366 1.72 -16.30 -15.66
N ARG A 367 2.46 -15.31 -15.15
CA ARG A 367 2.61 -15.03 -13.71
C ARG A 367 2.17 -13.60 -13.42
N PHE A 368 1.52 -13.42 -12.27
CA PHE A 368 0.89 -12.16 -11.86
C PHE A 368 1.56 -11.50 -10.65
N ASN A 369 2.61 -12.13 -10.13
CA ASN A 369 3.48 -11.60 -9.11
C ASN A 369 4.97 -11.87 -9.41
N GLU A 370 5.84 -11.03 -8.85
CA GLU A 370 7.27 -11.26 -8.70
C GLU A 370 7.73 -10.76 -7.33
N GLU A 371 8.68 -11.49 -6.72
CA GLU A 371 9.34 -11.06 -5.49
C GLU A 371 10.78 -10.63 -5.83
N LEU A 372 11.17 -9.47 -5.32
CA LEU A 372 12.51 -8.89 -5.52
C LEU A 372 13.26 -8.87 -4.19
N VAL A 373 14.51 -9.32 -4.18
CA VAL A 373 15.42 -9.10 -3.06
C VAL A 373 16.35 -7.93 -3.37
N ARG A 374 16.52 -7.03 -2.41
CA ARG A 374 17.39 -5.86 -2.50
C ARG A 374 18.37 -5.83 -1.35
N VAL A 375 19.64 -5.60 -1.67
CA VAL A 375 20.72 -5.45 -0.70
C VAL A 375 21.22 -4.00 -0.70
N TYR A 376 21.40 -3.45 0.51
CA TYR A 376 21.95 -2.11 0.71
C TYR A 376 23.10 -2.16 1.70
N TYR A 377 24.18 -1.41 1.44
CA TYR A 377 25.26 -1.13 2.37
C TYR A 377 24.89 0.06 3.27
N LYS A 378 24.78 -0.14 4.58
CA LYS A 378 24.26 0.80 5.57
C LYS A 378 25.17 2.02 5.76
N THR A 379 26.47 1.80 5.79
CA THR A 379 27.44 2.80 6.23
C THR A 379 27.72 3.81 5.13
N THR A 380 27.60 5.09 5.46
CA THR A 380 27.82 6.21 4.54
C THR A 380 28.78 7.26 5.09
N ASP A 381 29.17 7.11 6.36
CA ASP A 381 30.10 7.98 7.06
C ASP A 381 31.50 7.35 6.95
N GLY A 382 32.46 8.09 6.39
CA GLY A 382 33.82 7.58 6.14
C GLY A 382 34.45 8.15 4.88
N ASN A 383 35.64 7.64 4.52
CA ASN A 383 36.32 8.02 3.29
C ASN A 383 35.49 7.56 2.08
N LYS A 384 35.14 8.48 1.17
CA LYS A 384 34.34 8.20 -0.03
C LYS A 384 34.99 7.14 -0.92
N GLU A 385 36.31 7.13 -1.02
CA GLU A 385 37.04 6.18 -1.86
C GLU A 385 36.96 4.77 -1.28
N GLU A 386 37.14 4.63 0.04
CA GLU A 386 37.00 3.34 0.72
C GLU A 386 35.57 2.81 0.63
N LEU A 387 34.58 3.68 0.80
CA LEU A 387 33.17 3.33 0.64
C LEU A 387 32.88 2.83 -0.78
N LYS A 388 33.41 3.51 -1.79
CA LYS A 388 33.23 3.12 -3.19
C LYS A 388 33.80 1.72 -3.44
N LYS A 389 35.02 1.45 -3.00
CA LYS A 389 35.66 0.13 -3.08
C LYS A 389 34.84 -0.96 -2.37
N LYS A 390 34.34 -0.68 -1.17
CA LYS A 390 33.48 -1.62 -0.41
C LYS A 390 32.20 -1.95 -1.16
N VAL A 391 31.55 -0.96 -1.77
CA VAL A 391 30.33 -1.18 -2.56
C VAL A 391 30.64 -1.97 -3.83
N GLU A 392 31.73 -1.67 -4.54
CA GLU A 392 32.15 -2.42 -5.74
C GLU A 392 32.44 -3.90 -5.42
N GLU A 393 33.11 -4.20 -4.32
CA GLU A 393 33.33 -5.58 -3.87
C GLU A 393 32.03 -6.25 -3.39
N ALA A 394 31.14 -5.50 -2.76
CA ALA A 394 29.82 -6.01 -2.38
C ALA A 394 28.94 -6.34 -3.59
N GLU A 395 29.03 -5.56 -4.68
CA GLU A 395 28.34 -5.82 -5.94
C GLU A 395 28.80 -7.14 -6.57
N LYS A 396 30.11 -7.42 -6.54
CA LYS A 396 30.67 -8.70 -7.00
C LYS A 396 30.20 -9.87 -6.13
N CYS A 397 30.30 -9.74 -4.81
CA CYS A 397 29.77 -10.72 -3.87
C CYS A 397 28.27 -10.98 -4.11
N PHE A 398 27.51 -9.93 -4.41
CA PHE A 398 26.08 -10.02 -4.74
C PHE A 398 25.84 -10.82 -6.02
N GLN A 399 26.62 -10.59 -7.07
CA GLN A 399 26.51 -11.36 -8.31
C GLN A 399 26.82 -12.85 -8.08
N ASP A 400 27.86 -13.17 -7.31
CA ASP A 400 28.23 -14.57 -7.01
C ASP A 400 27.16 -15.26 -6.15
N TRP A 401 26.63 -14.55 -5.14
CA TRP A 401 25.50 -15.01 -4.35
C TRP A 401 24.28 -15.30 -5.23
N CYS A 402 23.95 -14.41 -6.16
CA CYS A 402 22.82 -14.59 -7.07
C CYS A 402 23.01 -15.77 -8.03
N LYS A 403 24.21 -15.95 -8.60
CA LYS A 403 24.54 -17.11 -9.43
C LYS A 403 24.37 -18.42 -8.66
N SER A 404 24.85 -18.45 -7.41
CA SER A 404 24.76 -19.63 -6.56
C SER A 404 23.34 -19.96 -6.10
N LYS A 405 22.51 -18.94 -5.82
CA LYS A 405 21.20 -19.14 -5.18
C LYS A 405 20.01 -19.10 -6.13
N PHE A 406 20.07 -18.29 -7.18
CA PHE A 406 18.93 -18.05 -8.06
C PHE A 406 19.17 -18.55 -9.49
N GLY A 407 20.36 -19.07 -9.80
CA GLY A 407 20.70 -19.51 -11.16
C GLY A 407 20.70 -18.36 -12.17
N CYS A 408 20.85 -17.12 -11.71
CA CYS A 408 20.96 -15.95 -12.57
C CYS A 408 22.28 -16.02 -13.34
N HIS A 409 22.23 -16.40 -14.62
CA HIS A 409 23.37 -16.37 -15.54
C HIS A 409 23.62 -14.97 -16.10
#